data_AF-A0A6U5ZZZ8-F1
#
_entry.id   AF-A0A6U5ZZZ8-F1
#
_cell.length_a   1.000
_cell.length_b   1.000
_cell.length_c   1.000
_cell.angle_alpha   90.00
_cell.angle_beta   90.00
_cell.angle_gamma   90.00
#
_symmetry.space_group_name_H-M   'P 1'
#
loop_
_entity.id
_entity.type
_entity.pdbx_description
1 polymer ?
#
loop_
_entity_poly.entity_id
_entity_poly.type
_entity_poly.pdbx_seq_one_letter_code
_entity_poly.pdbx_strand_id
1 'polypeptide(L)'
;MPSRLLLSLILLGSVLPADSFCPPSLLPSPRRSLAVKNPAPRPRTRRLISLHPLGLRGSAEETTKLPGVGRVLFIETGFGADQHGQNATKAAQRACRNAIEFNSIPSIAGLIPGGYADMVLRVTLAVPLGYALTLDLDKVRTVFPYGTCHFSVVEGGAAFSSGIALSALGDLNDDMIIVIAHVVVGEGAAAAAAGAGGVDAATLEERDVISYKLASRDAYDMLVDRVRERMNSSRQTWVAIAGPPGSGKSSLSSALTQRFKERNVSCALIPMDGYHIPKAMLDPAAAPRRGAPFTFDADRLCRDLRRIREEREGKVPGFDHAVGDPVEDQLEVKQTDRVVLVEGNYLLLEQEPWRELRSLFDDTWFMECEDEELRARVVQRNARAWGWDEDRTAARVDSNDMVNAQLVQGCRDRAELKLVSPRLLTQRSDKAAATEVTAVVGMERVLFVETGFGADQKGVDVTKAALRACRNAIEFNSVPCIREFGYDRMLVRVTVAVPERLLEEVDVEAIKQSFPHGRVEVQVKGGGGYFASGIRGEVGQRRVDTMLVAVAHVLVGLAS
;
A
#
# COMPACT_ATOMS: atom_id res chain seq x y z
N MET A 1 -9.66 -56.38 -34.05
CA MET A 1 -8.64 -57.25 -33.43
C MET A 1 -8.01 -56.50 -32.26
N PRO A 2 -7.93 -57.07 -31.04
CA PRO A 2 -7.25 -56.43 -29.91
C PRO A 2 -6.13 -57.30 -29.29
N SER A 3 -4.96 -56.70 -29.08
CA SER A 3 -3.87 -57.22 -28.24
C SER A 3 -2.81 -56.12 -28.01
N ARG A 4 -1.96 -56.12 -26.98
CA ARG A 4 -1.99 -56.52 -25.55
C ARG A 4 -0.53 -56.50 -25.06
N LEU A 5 -0.30 -56.01 -23.83
CA LEU A 5 0.75 -56.41 -22.87
C LEU A 5 2.22 -55.89 -22.98
N LEU A 6 2.86 -55.92 -21.79
CA LEU A 6 4.30 -55.78 -21.43
C LEU A 6 4.87 -54.34 -21.51
N LEU A 7 5.37 -53.68 -20.44
CA LEU A 7 5.80 -54.00 -19.05
C LEU A 7 7.22 -54.56 -18.88
N SER A 8 7.92 -54.13 -17.81
CA SER A 8 9.28 -54.54 -17.33
C SER A 8 10.50 -53.94 -18.09
N LEU A 9 11.72 -53.73 -17.53
CA LEU A 9 12.19 -53.53 -16.13
C LEU A 9 13.65 -52.95 -16.08
N ILE A 10 13.99 -52.22 -15.01
CA ILE A 10 15.24 -52.23 -14.19
C ILE A 10 16.68 -52.28 -14.79
N LEU A 11 17.51 -51.32 -14.32
CA LEU A 11 18.99 -51.23 -14.12
C LEU A 11 20.03 -51.95 -15.02
N LEU A 12 21.05 -51.17 -15.44
CA LEU A 12 22.53 -51.35 -15.26
C LEU A 12 23.26 -50.14 -15.94
N GLY A 13 24.51 -49.74 -15.63
CA GLY A 13 25.42 -50.23 -14.57
C GLY A 13 26.93 -50.00 -14.79
N SER A 14 27.41 -48.76 -15.00
CA SER A 14 28.85 -48.38 -15.00
C SER A 14 28.98 -46.84 -14.80
N VAL A 15 29.90 -46.23 -14.03
CA VAL A 15 31.31 -46.49 -13.62
C VAL A 15 32.36 -46.07 -14.66
N LEU A 16 32.82 -44.80 -14.53
CA LEU A 16 34.21 -44.28 -14.52
C LEU A 16 35.24 -44.71 -15.60
N PRO A 17 36.33 -43.93 -15.87
CA PRO A 17 36.93 -42.88 -15.04
C PRO A 17 37.10 -41.51 -15.71
N ALA A 18 37.69 -40.57 -14.95
CA ALA A 18 38.18 -39.29 -15.45
C ALA A 18 39.62 -39.43 -15.98
N ASP A 19 40.06 -38.49 -16.83
CA ASP A 19 41.47 -38.13 -16.87
C ASP A 19 41.69 -36.62 -17.14
N SER A 20 42.81 -36.20 -16.60
CA SER A 20 43.53 -34.93 -16.60
C SER A 20 43.53 -34.11 -17.89
N PHE A 21 43.48 -32.77 -17.78
CA PHE A 21 44.49 -31.89 -18.42
C PHE A 21 44.49 -30.46 -17.84
N CYS A 22 45.69 -29.91 -17.63
CA CYS A 22 45.96 -28.50 -17.33
C CYS A 22 47.34 -28.14 -17.91
N PRO A 23 47.49 -26.96 -18.56
CA PRO A 23 48.64 -26.10 -18.28
C PRO A 23 48.28 -24.59 -18.45
N PRO A 24 49.23 -23.63 -18.40
CA PRO A 24 49.87 -23.18 -17.16
C PRO A 24 49.84 -21.63 -17.00
N SER A 25 50.26 -21.13 -15.83
CA SER A 25 50.42 -19.70 -15.56
C SER A 25 51.80 -19.16 -15.98
N LEU A 26 51.86 -17.93 -16.52
CA LEU A 26 53.11 -17.22 -16.82
C LEU A 26 53.01 -15.70 -16.56
N LEU A 27 53.94 -15.19 -15.75
CA LEU A 27 54.21 -13.79 -15.40
C LEU A 27 55.63 -13.72 -14.77
N PRO A 28 56.31 -12.56 -14.65
CA PRO A 28 56.00 -11.22 -15.13
C PRO A 28 57.22 -10.52 -15.83
N SER A 29 57.22 -9.18 -15.83
CA SER A 29 58.38 -8.25 -15.87
C SER A 29 58.58 -7.46 -17.20
N PRO A 30 59.36 -6.34 -17.23
CA PRO A 30 58.70 -5.03 -17.15
C PRO A 30 59.22 -3.96 -18.16
N ARG A 31 58.41 -2.92 -18.41
CA ARG A 31 58.90 -1.65 -18.99
C ARG A 31 58.34 -0.43 -18.26
N ARG A 32 59.20 0.57 -18.05
CA ARG A 32 58.87 1.88 -17.49
C ARG A 32 58.49 2.85 -18.62
N SER A 33 57.50 3.70 -18.40
CA SER A 33 57.42 5.02 -19.05
C SER A 33 56.96 6.09 -18.05
N LEU A 34 57.46 7.31 -18.26
CA LEU A 34 57.46 8.43 -17.32
C LEU A 34 56.05 8.90 -16.90
N ALA A 35 55.93 9.38 -15.65
CA ALA A 35 54.70 9.89 -15.09
C ALA A 35 54.47 11.39 -15.38
N VAL A 36 53.23 11.74 -15.75
CA VAL A 36 52.71 13.11 -15.63
C VAL A 36 51.91 13.19 -14.32
N LYS A 37 52.26 14.15 -13.44
CA LYS A 37 51.66 14.28 -12.11
C LYS A 37 50.33 15.04 -12.15
N ASN A 38 49.21 14.34 -12.32
CA ASN A 38 47.93 14.85 -11.83
C ASN A 38 47.83 14.61 -10.31
N PRO A 39 47.33 15.57 -9.51
CA PRO A 39 47.23 15.42 -8.07
C PRO A 39 46.14 14.40 -7.70
N ALA A 40 46.54 13.30 -7.06
CA ALA A 40 45.59 12.31 -6.57
C ALA A 40 44.64 12.95 -5.51
N PRO A 41 43.33 12.63 -5.52
CA PRO A 41 42.43 13.08 -4.48
C PRO A 41 42.91 12.54 -3.13
N ARG A 42 43.04 13.44 -2.14
CA ARG A 42 43.50 13.07 -0.78
C ARG A 42 42.64 11.92 -0.26
N PRO A 43 43.22 10.86 0.35
CA PRO A 43 42.45 9.81 0.98
C PRO A 43 41.68 10.41 2.16
N ARG A 44 40.40 10.74 1.95
CA ARG A 44 39.46 10.96 3.05
C ARG A 44 39.30 9.62 3.75
N THR A 45 40.10 9.42 4.79
CA THR A 45 39.90 8.36 5.78
C THR A 45 38.52 8.54 6.39
N ARG A 46 37.49 7.95 5.76
CA ARG A 46 36.25 7.62 6.45
C ARG A 46 36.65 6.72 7.61
N ARG A 47 36.76 7.30 8.82
CA ARG A 47 36.52 6.50 10.02
C ARG A 47 35.16 5.86 9.78
N LEU A 48 35.09 4.53 9.75
CA LEU A 48 33.82 3.86 9.98
C LEU A 48 33.44 4.22 11.41
N ILE A 49 32.61 5.25 11.55
CA ILE A 49 31.71 5.32 12.68
C ILE A 49 30.82 4.10 12.50
N SER A 50 31.10 3.05 13.27
CA SER A 50 30.17 1.94 13.42
C SER A 50 28.91 2.53 14.04
N LEU A 51 27.93 2.84 13.18
CA LEU A 51 26.57 3.10 13.61
C LEU A 51 25.98 1.77 14.07
N HIS A 52 26.37 1.35 15.27
CA HIS A 52 25.63 0.34 16.02
C HIS A 52 24.16 0.77 16.03
N PRO A 53 23.23 -0.08 15.59
CA PRO A 53 21.81 0.20 15.70
C PRO A 53 21.45 0.52 17.15
N LEU A 54 20.82 1.67 17.37
CA LEU A 54 20.43 2.12 18.70
C LEU A 54 19.34 1.23 19.26
N GLY A 55 19.67 0.46 20.30
CA GLY A 55 18.72 0.12 21.36
C GLY A 55 17.84 -1.11 21.20
N LEU A 56 17.84 -1.85 20.08
CA LEU A 56 17.16 -3.15 20.02
C LEU A 56 17.99 -4.26 20.69
N ARG A 57 18.06 -4.22 22.03
CA ARG A 57 18.42 -5.35 22.90
C ARG A 57 17.15 -6.04 23.44
N GLY A 58 16.30 -6.52 22.52
CA GLY A 58 15.54 -7.74 22.80
C GLY A 58 16.47 -8.95 22.67
N SER A 59 16.21 -10.05 23.38
CA SER A 59 16.90 -11.30 23.11
C SER A 59 16.41 -11.90 21.78
N ALA A 60 17.15 -12.86 21.21
CA ALA A 60 16.80 -13.50 19.93
C ALA A 60 15.60 -14.48 20.02
N GLU A 61 14.69 -14.26 20.98
CA GLU A 61 13.63 -15.19 21.39
C GLU A 61 12.22 -14.57 21.37
N GLU A 62 12.08 -13.25 21.50
CA GLU A 62 10.80 -12.62 21.92
C GLU A 62 9.76 -12.31 20.83
N THR A 63 10.10 -12.30 19.54
CA THR A 63 9.23 -11.73 18.49
C THR A 63 8.57 -12.73 17.52
N THR A 64 8.43 -14.01 17.89
CA THR A 64 7.80 -15.03 17.00
C THR A 64 6.44 -15.57 17.50
N LYS A 65 5.66 -14.78 18.23
CA LYS A 65 4.25 -15.09 18.54
C LYS A 65 3.34 -14.32 17.58
N LEU A 66 2.45 -15.02 16.89
CA LEU A 66 1.27 -14.37 16.28
C LEU A 66 0.33 -13.99 17.44
N PRO A 67 -0.10 -12.71 17.57
CA PRO A 67 -1.00 -12.30 18.66
C PRO A 67 -2.28 -13.13 18.71
N GLY A 68 -2.81 -13.43 19.90
CA GLY A 68 -4.07 -14.18 20.09
C GLY A 68 -4.13 -15.63 19.61
N VAL A 69 -3.16 -16.12 18.84
CA VAL A 69 -3.10 -17.52 18.39
C VAL A 69 -2.12 -18.27 19.29
N GLY A 70 -2.65 -19.04 20.25
CA GLY A 70 -1.85 -19.85 21.16
C GLY A 70 -1.15 -21.01 20.45
N ARG A 71 -1.82 -21.59 19.43
CA ARG A 71 -1.29 -22.67 18.60
C ARG A 71 -1.78 -22.54 17.16
N VAL A 72 -0.86 -22.46 16.21
CA VAL A 72 -1.19 -22.58 14.77
C VAL A 72 -1.47 -24.06 14.44
N LEU A 73 -2.54 -24.33 13.71
CA LEU A 73 -2.82 -25.66 13.15
C LEU A 73 -2.36 -25.76 11.70
N PHE A 74 -2.75 -24.79 10.86
CA PHE A 74 -2.39 -24.74 9.43
C PHE A 74 -2.46 -23.29 8.90
N ILE A 75 -1.90 -23.07 7.71
CA ILE A 75 -1.84 -21.76 7.06
C ILE A 75 -2.07 -21.92 5.57
N GLU A 76 -3.12 -21.26 5.09
CA GLU A 76 -3.50 -21.25 3.69
C GLU A 76 -3.22 -19.90 3.04
N THR A 77 -3.20 -19.88 1.71
CA THR A 77 -3.14 -18.64 0.95
C THR A 77 -3.89 -18.81 -0.35
N GLY A 78 -4.81 -17.88 -0.61
CA GLY A 78 -5.60 -17.81 -1.83
C GLY A 78 -5.51 -16.42 -2.48
N PHE A 79 -5.93 -16.34 -3.73
CA PHE A 79 -6.01 -15.09 -4.47
C PHE A 79 -7.42 -14.86 -5.02
N GLY A 80 -7.76 -13.61 -5.29
CA GLY A 80 -9.05 -13.24 -5.85
C GLY A 80 -8.90 -12.00 -6.71
N ALA A 81 -9.21 -12.17 -8.00
CA ALA A 81 -9.30 -11.06 -8.93
C ALA A 81 -10.70 -10.43 -8.91
N ASP A 82 -10.79 -9.13 -9.12
CA ASP A 82 -11.96 -8.46 -9.65
C ASP A 82 -11.59 -7.71 -10.94
N GLN A 83 -12.09 -8.23 -12.06
CA GLN A 83 -11.72 -7.79 -13.41
C GLN A 83 -12.55 -6.58 -13.88
N HIS A 84 -13.74 -6.39 -13.26
CA HIS A 84 -14.71 -5.36 -13.64
C HIS A 84 -15.43 -4.79 -12.41
N GLY A 85 -15.56 -3.46 -12.36
CA GLY A 85 -16.17 -2.68 -11.29
C GLY A 85 -15.25 -2.31 -10.12
N GLN A 86 -13.94 -2.55 -10.26
CA GLN A 86 -12.88 -2.12 -9.33
C GLN A 86 -13.19 -2.35 -7.83
N ASN A 87 -13.75 -3.53 -7.48
CA ASN A 87 -14.26 -3.80 -6.15
C ASN A 87 -13.30 -4.69 -5.33
N ALA A 88 -12.48 -4.05 -4.49
CA ALA A 88 -11.52 -4.74 -3.61
C ALA A 88 -12.19 -5.69 -2.61
N THR A 89 -13.44 -5.42 -2.19
CA THR A 89 -14.22 -6.32 -1.32
C THR A 89 -14.55 -7.63 -2.03
N LYS A 90 -14.99 -7.57 -3.28
CA LYS A 90 -15.30 -8.73 -4.15
C LYS A 90 -14.04 -9.54 -4.45
N ALA A 91 -12.92 -8.86 -4.72
CA ALA A 91 -11.60 -9.49 -4.84
C ALA A 91 -11.16 -10.19 -3.53
N ALA A 92 -11.27 -9.53 -2.37
CA ALA A 92 -10.92 -10.11 -1.07
C ALA A 92 -11.83 -11.27 -0.66
N GLN A 93 -13.14 -11.19 -0.92
CA GLN A 93 -14.07 -12.30 -0.70
C GLN A 93 -13.71 -13.53 -1.54
N ARG A 94 -13.28 -13.32 -2.80
CA ARG A 94 -12.74 -14.39 -3.67
C ARG A 94 -11.44 -14.97 -3.10
N ALA A 95 -10.51 -14.13 -2.67
CA ALA A 95 -9.24 -14.56 -2.09
C ALA A 95 -9.41 -15.39 -0.80
N CYS A 96 -10.23 -14.92 0.13
CA CYS A 96 -10.57 -15.65 1.36
C CYS A 96 -11.23 -16.99 1.07
N ARG A 97 -12.14 -17.04 0.08
CA ARG A 97 -12.80 -18.29 -0.33
C ARG A 97 -11.80 -19.25 -0.94
N ASN A 98 -10.98 -18.77 -1.87
CA ASN A 98 -9.94 -19.56 -2.54
C ASN A 98 -8.93 -20.19 -1.57
N ALA A 99 -8.62 -19.51 -0.45
CA ALA A 99 -7.77 -20.06 0.61
C ALA A 99 -8.39 -21.23 1.38
N ILE A 100 -9.73 -21.34 1.45
CA ILE A 100 -10.40 -22.34 2.33
C ILE A 100 -11.26 -23.36 1.58
N GLU A 101 -11.71 -23.09 0.35
CA GLU A 101 -12.74 -23.89 -0.34
C GLU A 101 -12.26 -25.29 -0.76
N PHE A 102 -10.95 -25.50 -0.91
CA PHE A 102 -10.36 -26.79 -1.27
C PHE A 102 -9.91 -27.62 -0.05
N ASN A 103 -10.01 -27.06 1.16
CA ASN A 103 -9.47 -27.68 2.38
C ASN A 103 -10.54 -28.43 3.17
N SER A 104 -10.38 -29.76 3.29
CA SER A 104 -11.25 -30.64 4.06
C SER A 104 -10.49 -31.22 5.25
N ILE A 105 -10.82 -30.77 6.46
CA ILE A 105 -10.14 -31.19 7.70
C ILE A 105 -11.19 -31.71 8.71
N PRO A 106 -11.73 -32.93 8.54
CA PRO A 106 -12.78 -33.47 9.41
C PRO A 106 -12.37 -33.61 10.88
N SER A 107 -11.06 -33.66 11.16
CA SER A 107 -10.47 -33.75 12.50
C SER A 107 -10.41 -32.43 13.27
N ILE A 108 -10.74 -31.28 12.66
CA ILE A 108 -10.52 -29.96 13.28
C ILE A 108 -11.20 -29.79 14.65
N ALA A 109 -12.41 -30.35 14.81
CA ALA A 109 -13.16 -30.35 16.06
C ALA A 109 -12.53 -31.20 17.19
N GLY A 110 -11.54 -32.04 16.88
CA GLY A 110 -10.70 -32.77 17.84
C GLY A 110 -9.25 -32.28 17.91
N LEU A 111 -8.87 -31.28 17.10
CA LEU A 111 -7.54 -30.65 17.12
C LEU A 111 -7.52 -29.32 17.90
N ILE A 112 -8.68 -28.67 18.01
CA ILE A 112 -8.92 -27.45 18.79
C ILE A 112 -9.88 -27.82 19.94
N PRO A 113 -9.52 -27.60 21.22
CA PRO A 113 -10.48 -27.67 22.33
C PRO A 113 -11.68 -26.75 22.07
N GLY A 114 -12.92 -27.18 22.33
CA GLY A 114 -14.13 -26.43 21.93
C GLY A 114 -14.43 -26.40 20.42
N GLY A 115 -13.53 -26.92 19.58
CA GLY A 115 -13.71 -27.10 18.14
C GLY A 115 -13.93 -25.79 17.39
N TYR A 116 -15.01 -25.71 16.62
CA TYR A 116 -15.31 -24.54 15.76
C TYR A 116 -15.64 -23.24 16.52
N ALA A 117 -15.94 -23.31 17.82
CA ALA A 117 -16.22 -22.12 18.64
C ALA A 117 -14.94 -21.38 19.01
N ASP A 118 -13.93 -22.12 19.50
CA ASP A 118 -12.66 -21.58 19.99
C ASP A 118 -11.57 -21.53 18.90
N MET A 119 -11.94 -21.89 17.66
CA MET A 119 -11.12 -21.71 16.46
C MET A 119 -10.90 -20.21 16.19
N VAL A 120 -9.65 -19.80 16.12
CA VAL A 120 -9.25 -18.43 15.77
C VAL A 120 -8.66 -18.40 14.37
N LEU A 121 -9.09 -17.44 13.56
CA LEU A 121 -8.55 -17.16 12.25
C LEU A 121 -7.88 -15.79 12.27
N ARG A 122 -6.64 -15.71 11.80
CA ARG A 122 -5.99 -14.44 11.45
C ARG A 122 -5.81 -14.37 9.94
N VAL A 123 -6.50 -13.40 9.34
CA VAL A 123 -6.54 -13.20 7.88
C VAL A 123 -5.76 -11.95 7.56
N THR A 124 -4.69 -12.07 6.79
CA THR A 124 -3.92 -10.95 6.25
C THR A 124 -4.23 -10.78 4.78
N LEU A 125 -4.85 -9.65 4.42
CA LEU A 125 -5.20 -9.30 3.04
C LEU A 125 -4.12 -8.39 2.46
N ALA A 126 -3.35 -8.88 1.49
CA ALA A 126 -2.50 -8.00 0.69
C ALA A 126 -3.31 -7.40 -0.44
N VAL A 127 -3.49 -6.08 -0.42
CA VAL A 127 -4.37 -5.32 -1.31
C VAL A 127 -3.59 -4.17 -1.96
N PRO A 128 -3.84 -3.83 -3.24
CA PRO A 128 -3.15 -2.72 -3.89
C PRO A 128 -3.47 -1.40 -3.19
N LEU A 129 -2.47 -0.54 -3.02
CA LEU A 129 -2.57 0.66 -2.18
C LEU A 129 -3.77 1.57 -2.52
N GLY A 130 -4.05 1.79 -3.81
CA GLY A 130 -5.19 2.60 -4.26
C GLY A 130 -6.57 1.99 -3.96
N TYR A 131 -6.63 0.69 -3.64
CA TYR A 131 -7.86 -0.10 -3.51
C TYR A 131 -8.06 -0.73 -2.13
N ALA A 132 -7.06 -0.73 -1.25
CA ALA A 132 -7.17 -1.16 0.16
C ALA A 132 -8.29 -0.45 0.94
N LEU A 133 -8.81 0.63 0.37
CA LEU A 133 -9.67 1.64 0.99
C LEU A 133 -11.13 1.54 0.48
N THR A 134 -11.39 0.72 -0.55
CA THR A 134 -12.74 0.28 -0.96
C THR A 134 -13.11 -1.08 -0.36
N LEU A 135 -12.37 -1.50 0.67
CA LEU A 135 -12.46 -2.80 1.32
C LEU A 135 -13.42 -2.76 2.53
N ASP A 136 -14.48 -3.56 2.44
CA ASP A 136 -15.49 -3.75 3.48
C ASP A 136 -15.20 -5.09 4.20
N LEU A 137 -14.51 -5.00 5.34
CA LEU A 137 -14.08 -6.17 6.11
C LEU A 137 -15.26 -6.94 6.73
N ASP A 138 -16.39 -6.30 7.01
CA ASP A 138 -17.60 -6.99 7.47
C ASP A 138 -18.16 -7.90 6.38
N LYS A 139 -18.22 -7.43 5.13
CA LYS A 139 -18.58 -8.26 3.97
C LYS A 139 -17.56 -9.39 3.74
N VAL A 140 -16.25 -9.15 3.92
CA VAL A 140 -15.24 -10.21 3.81
C VAL A 140 -15.37 -11.24 4.94
N ARG A 141 -15.72 -10.83 6.17
CA ARG A 141 -15.92 -11.75 7.32
C ARG A 141 -16.97 -12.83 7.04
N THR A 142 -18.00 -12.52 6.24
CA THR A 142 -19.07 -13.50 5.88
C THR A 142 -18.58 -14.71 5.07
N VAL A 143 -17.33 -14.71 4.57
CA VAL A 143 -16.71 -15.87 3.91
C VAL A 143 -16.32 -16.98 4.91
N PHE A 144 -16.14 -16.64 6.19
CA PHE A 144 -15.75 -17.58 7.24
C PHE A 144 -16.97 -17.93 8.11
N PRO A 145 -17.60 -19.11 7.93
CA PRO A 145 -18.82 -19.47 8.64
C PRO A 145 -18.59 -19.91 10.11
N TYR A 146 -17.34 -20.12 10.52
CA TYR A 146 -16.95 -20.66 11.82
C TYR A 146 -15.70 -19.95 12.35
N GLY A 147 -15.55 -19.92 13.68
CA GLY A 147 -14.42 -19.34 14.39
C GLY A 147 -14.39 -17.82 14.46
N THR A 148 -13.55 -17.30 15.37
CA THR A 148 -13.35 -15.85 15.57
C THR A 148 -12.32 -15.34 14.57
N CYS A 149 -12.73 -14.44 13.67
CA CYS A 149 -11.91 -13.99 12.55
C CYS A 149 -11.41 -12.54 12.72
N HIS A 150 -10.09 -12.40 12.93
CA HIS A 150 -9.38 -11.13 13.02
C HIS A 150 -8.74 -10.79 11.69
N PHE A 151 -8.98 -9.57 11.18
CA PHE A 151 -8.40 -9.09 9.94
C PHE A 151 -7.17 -8.22 10.16
N SER A 152 -6.24 -8.38 9.25
CA SER A 152 -5.13 -7.47 8.97
C SER A 152 -5.11 -7.21 7.46
N VAL A 153 -4.64 -6.04 7.06
CA VAL A 153 -4.48 -5.62 5.67
C VAL A 153 -3.06 -5.10 5.50
N VAL A 154 -2.42 -5.43 4.38
CA VAL A 154 -1.07 -4.97 4.04
C VAL A 154 -1.03 -4.48 2.60
N GLU A 155 -0.04 -3.66 2.29
CA GLU A 155 0.22 -3.23 0.92
C GLU A 155 0.79 -4.40 0.11
N GLY A 156 0.17 -4.69 -1.04
CA GLY A 156 0.53 -5.82 -1.90
C GLY A 156 -0.58 -6.13 -2.91
N GLY A 157 -0.88 -7.41 -3.11
CA GLY A 157 -1.80 -7.84 -4.17
C GLY A 157 -1.26 -7.42 -5.55
N ALA A 158 -2.15 -7.06 -6.48
CA ALA A 158 -1.78 -6.30 -7.66
C ALA A 158 -2.97 -5.52 -8.25
N ALA A 159 -2.71 -4.38 -8.87
CA ALA A 159 -3.63 -3.77 -9.84
C ALA A 159 -2.97 -3.85 -11.22
N PHE A 160 -3.69 -4.30 -12.25
CA PHE A 160 -3.17 -4.45 -13.61
C PHE A 160 -4.18 -3.90 -14.62
N SER A 161 -3.70 -3.17 -15.63
CA SER A 161 -4.52 -2.82 -16.80
C SER A 161 -4.97 -4.10 -17.54
N SER A 162 -6.28 -4.31 -17.64
CA SER A 162 -6.91 -5.32 -18.50
C SER A 162 -6.82 -4.96 -19.99
N GLY A 163 -6.43 -3.72 -20.30
CA GLY A 163 -6.52 -3.14 -21.63
C GLY A 163 -7.94 -2.71 -22.04
N ILE A 164 -8.95 -2.79 -21.18
CA ILE A 164 -10.33 -2.38 -21.53
C ILE A 164 -11.15 -1.92 -20.31
N ALA A 165 -11.91 -0.83 -20.48
CA ALA A 165 -12.88 -0.36 -19.49
C ALA A 165 -14.31 -0.46 -20.07
N LEU A 166 -15.12 -1.36 -19.51
CA LEU A 166 -16.50 -1.61 -19.90
C LEU A 166 -17.46 -0.95 -18.92
N SER A 167 -17.84 0.30 -19.18
CA SER A 167 -18.75 1.08 -18.33
C SER A 167 -20.11 0.38 -18.08
N ALA A 168 -20.56 -0.47 -19.02
CA ALA A 168 -21.75 -1.31 -18.86
C ALA A 168 -21.61 -2.40 -17.78
N LEU A 169 -20.40 -2.75 -17.37
CA LEU A 169 -20.10 -3.65 -16.25
C LEU A 169 -19.77 -2.89 -14.94
N GLY A 170 -19.83 -1.56 -14.97
CA GLY A 170 -19.51 -0.67 -13.85
C GLY A 170 -18.06 -0.19 -13.80
N ASP A 171 -17.27 -0.40 -14.87
CA ASP A 171 -15.85 -0.01 -14.89
C ASP A 171 -15.65 1.51 -14.83
N LEU A 172 -14.79 1.92 -13.90
CA LEU A 172 -14.35 3.30 -13.71
C LEU A 172 -13.02 3.58 -14.45
N ASN A 173 -12.20 2.55 -14.62
CA ASN A 173 -10.98 2.52 -15.41
C ASN A 173 -10.69 1.08 -15.89
N ASP A 174 -9.54 0.87 -16.53
CA ASP A 174 -9.06 -0.42 -17.04
C ASP A 174 -8.36 -1.30 -15.97
N ASP A 175 -8.39 -0.97 -14.67
CA ASP A 175 -7.71 -1.77 -13.64
C ASP A 175 -8.51 -3.01 -13.21
N MET A 176 -7.90 -4.17 -13.40
CA MET A 176 -8.21 -5.42 -12.72
C MET A 176 -7.48 -5.47 -11.37
N ILE A 177 -8.24 -5.58 -10.28
CA ILE A 177 -7.72 -5.66 -8.90
C ILE A 177 -7.49 -7.12 -8.54
N ILE A 178 -6.39 -7.42 -7.85
CA ILE A 178 -6.11 -8.74 -7.28
C ILE A 178 -5.73 -8.58 -5.82
N VAL A 179 -6.45 -9.30 -4.95
CA VAL A 179 -6.16 -9.43 -3.53
C VAL A 179 -5.57 -10.80 -3.26
N ILE A 180 -4.59 -10.87 -2.35
CA ILE A 180 -4.10 -12.13 -1.78
C ILE A 180 -4.58 -12.21 -0.32
N ALA A 181 -5.15 -13.34 0.07
CA ALA A 181 -5.53 -13.62 1.46
C ALA A 181 -4.62 -14.69 2.04
N HIS A 182 -3.87 -14.36 3.08
CA HIS A 182 -3.08 -15.29 3.90
C HIS A 182 -3.88 -15.61 5.16
N VAL A 183 -4.31 -16.87 5.33
CA VAL A 183 -5.24 -17.30 6.39
C VAL A 183 -4.52 -18.25 7.34
N VAL A 184 -4.20 -17.77 8.54
CA VAL A 184 -3.71 -18.60 9.64
C VAL A 184 -4.90 -19.11 10.44
N VAL A 185 -4.99 -20.42 10.65
CA VAL A 185 -6.02 -21.04 11.50
C VAL A 185 -5.36 -21.68 12.72
N GLY A 186 -5.92 -21.42 13.90
CA GLY A 186 -5.34 -21.83 15.17
C GLY A 186 -6.32 -21.89 16.34
N GLU A 187 -5.77 -22.18 17.50
CA GLU A 187 -6.44 -22.15 18.81
C GLU A 187 -6.19 -20.79 19.49
N GLY A 188 -7.23 -20.23 20.12
CA GLY A 188 -7.11 -18.96 20.85
C GLY A 188 -6.16 -19.03 22.05
N ALA A 189 -5.37 -17.99 22.28
CA ALA A 189 -4.34 -17.95 23.33
C ALA A 189 -4.90 -18.17 24.75
N ALA A 190 -6.12 -17.70 25.03
CA ALA A 190 -6.80 -17.92 26.31
C ALA A 190 -7.25 -19.38 26.50
N ALA A 191 -7.69 -20.07 25.44
CA ALA A 191 -8.08 -21.49 25.49
C ALA A 191 -6.85 -22.39 25.69
N ALA A 192 -5.78 -22.13 24.94
CA ALA A 192 -4.52 -22.86 25.05
C ALA A 192 -3.89 -22.77 26.46
N ALA A 193 -4.07 -21.64 27.16
CA ALA A 193 -3.64 -21.47 28.55
C ALA A 193 -4.47 -22.30 29.55
N ALA A 194 -5.77 -22.50 29.31
CA ALA A 194 -6.64 -23.28 30.20
C ALA A 194 -6.33 -24.78 30.19
N GLY A 195 -5.79 -25.32 29.09
CA GLY A 195 -5.37 -26.71 28.97
C GLY A 195 -4.03 -27.04 29.66
N ALA A 196 -3.19 -26.04 29.93
CA ALA A 196 -1.87 -26.19 30.53
C ALA A 196 -1.87 -25.62 31.96
N GLY A 197 -2.26 -26.47 32.93
CA GLY A 197 -2.68 -26.02 34.26
C GLY A 197 -1.66 -25.16 35.05
N GLY A 198 -1.99 -23.87 35.21
CA GLY A 198 -1.61 -23.06 36.37
C GLY A 198 -0.49 -22.03 36.16
N VAL A 199 -0.85 -20.83 35.70
CA VAL A 199 -0.17 -19.56 36.02
C VAL A 199 -1.17 -18.39 35.92
N ASP A 200 -0.84 -17.25 36.55
CA ASP A 200 -1.79 -16.16 36.83
C ASP A 200 -2.44 -15.51 35.59
N ALA A 201 -3.75 -15.25 35.72
CA ALA A 201 -4.55 -14.53 34.74
C ALA A 201 -4.31 -13.01 34.80
N ALA A 202 -3.12 -12.56 34.40
CA ALA A 202 -2.84 -11.15 34.14
C ALA A 202 -3.52 -10.71 32.83
N THR A 203 -4.42 -9.73 32.90
CA THR A 203 -5.25 -9.30 31.76
C THR A 203 -4.43 -8.65 30.64
N LEU A 204 -4.07 -9.44 29.64
CA LEU A 204 -3.53 -8.94 28.37
C LEU A 204 -4.69 -8.37 27.54
N GLU A 205 -4.84 -7.04 27.54
CA GLU A 205 -5.70 -6.35 26.57
C GLU A 205 -5.18 -6.61 25.15
N GLU A 206 -5.86 -7.46 24.39
CA GLU A 206 -5.54 -7.72 22.98
C GLU A 206 -5.90 -6.52 22.10
N ARG A 207 -5.04 -5.51 22.11
CA ARG A 207 -5.05 -4.45 21.08
C ARG A 207 -4.59 -5.07 19.77
N ASP A 208 -5.48 -5.18 18.80
CA ASP A 208 -5.10 -5.59 17.44
C ASP A 208 -3.97 -4.67 16.93
N VAL A 209 -2.89 -5.27 16.44
CA VAL A 209 -1.72 -4.54 15.94
C VAL A 209 -2.00 -4.07 14.51
N ILE A 210 -2.78 -2.99 14.40
CA ILE A 210 -3.30 -2.51 13.11
C ILE A 210 -2.37 -1.44 12.51
N SER A 211 -1.64 -1.82 11.45
CA SER A 211 -0.69 -0.96 10.72
C SER A 211 -1.27 -0.44 9.40
N TYR A 212 -2.18 0.55 9.44
CA TYR A 212 -2.93 1.00 8.24
C TYR A 212 -2.62 2.41 7.73
N LYS A 213 -2.54 2.53 6.40
CA LYS A 213 -2.86 3.74 5.61
C LYS A 213 -4.39 3.85 5.46
N LEU A 214 -4.92 5.04 5.19
CA LEU A 214 -6.25 5.41 5.66
C LEU A 214 -7.42 5.24 4.66
N ALA A 215 -8.57 4.72 5.13
CA ALA A 215 -9.97 5.10 4.74
C ALA A 215 -11.05 3.97 4.71
N SER A 216 -10.92 2.85 5.43
CA SER A 216 -12.13 2.11 5.85
C SER A 216 -12.87 2.87 6.98
N ARG A 217 -14.07 2.42 7.37
CA ARG A 217 -14.76 2.92 8.59
C ARG A 217 -13.82 2.81 9.80
N ASP A 218 -13.21 1.65 9.93
CA ASP A 218 -12.26 1.27 11.00
C ASP A 218 -11.03 2.18 10.99
N ALA A 219 -10.54 2.61 9.82
CA ALA A 219 -9.36 3.48 9.73
C ALA A 219 -9.61 4.90 10.29
N TYR A 220 -10.80 5.48 10.10
CA TYR A 220 -11.15 6.75 10.76
C TYR A 220 -11.39 6.55 12.26
N ASP A 221 -12.05 5.46 12.64
CA ASP A 221 -12.28 5.05 14.02
C ASP A 221 -10.95 4.81 14.77
N MET A 222 -9.92 4.24 14.11
CA MET A 222 -8.54 4.09 14.62
C MET A 222 -7.83 5.43 14.83
N LEU A 223 -7.97 6.40 13.92
CA LEU A 223 -7.41 7.74 14.14
C LEU A 223 -8.07 8.43 15.33
N VAL A 224 -9.39 8.27 15.48
CA VAL A 224 -10.11 8.73 16.67
C VAL A 224 -9.56 8.05 17.93
N ASP A 225 -9.27 6.75 17.90
CA ASP A 225 -8.68 6.06 19.05
C ASP A 225 -7.23 6.47 19.33
N ARG A 226 -6.37 6.67 18.32
CA ARG A 226 -5.03 7.26 18.50
C ARG A 226 -5.08 8.63 19.19
N VAL A 227 -6.06 9.47 18.84
CA VAL A 227 -6.28 10.76 19.51
C VAL A 227 -6.81 10.57 20.93
N ARG A 228 -7.71 9.61 21.16
CA ARG A 228 -8.23 9.28 22.50
C ARG A 228 -7.17 8.71 23.43
N GLU A 229 -6.21 7.93 22.93
CA GLU A 229 -5.03 7.48 23.70
C GLU A 229 -4.14 8.66 24.12
N ARG A 230 -4.12 9.75 23.32
CA ARG A 230 -3.45 11.02 23.66
C ARG A 230 -4.36 12.01 24.42
N MET A 231 -5.61 11.66 24.74
CA MET A 231 -6.50 12.50 25.53
C MET A 231 -6.22 12.37 27.03
N ASN A 232 -5.97 13.51 27.67
CA ASN A 232 -5.83 13.63 29.12
C ASN A 232 -7.06 14.36 29.68
N SER A 233 -7.62 13.88 30.79
CA SER A 233 -8.88 14.37 31.39
C SER A 233 -8.90 15.89 31.62
N SER A 234 -7.78 16.54 31.95
CA SER A 234 -7.73 17.97 32.29
C SER A 234 -7.54 18.94 31.12
N ARG A 235 -7.12 18.47 29.94
CA ARG A 235 -6.72 19.33 28.80
C ARG A 235 -7.34 18.91 27.46
N GLN A 236 -7.29 19.82 26.49
CA GLN A 236 -7.64 19.52 25.10
C GLN A 236 -6.48 18.81 24.40
N THR A 237 -6.77 17.88 23.50
CA THR A 237 -5.77 17.27 22.61
C THR A 237 -5.83 17.96 21.26
N TRP A 238 -4.73 18.61 20.90
CA TRP A 238 -4.62 19.39 19.67
C TRP A 238 -3.93 18.53 18.59
N VAL A 239 -4.39 18.55 17.33
CA VAL A 239 -3.84 17.71 16.24
C VAL A 239 -3.72 18.51 14.94
N ALA A 240 -2.55 18.50 14.31
CA ALA A 240 -2.37 19.11 12.99
C ALA A 240 -2.60 18.09 11.86
N ILE A 241 -3.38 18.48 10.86
CA ILE A 241 -3.60 17.75 9.60
C ILE A 241 -3.01 18.60 8.46
N ALA A 242 -1.73 18.36 8.16
CA ALA A 242 -1.00 19.02 7.09
C ALA A 242 -1.16 18.27 5.76
N GLY A 243 -0.95 18.95 4.63
CA GLY A 243 -0.84 18.31 3.32
C GLY A 243 -0.98 19.28 2.15
N PRO A 244 -0.45 18.95 0.96
CA PRO A 244 -0.47 19.84 -0.20
C PRO A 244 -1.90 20.08 -0.73
N PRO A 245 -2.12 21.14 -1.53
CA PRO A 245 -3.40 21.38 -2.20
C PRO A 245 -3.85 20.15 -3.00
N GLY A 246 -5.09 19.69 -2.77
CA GLY A 246 -5.63 18.47 -3.40
C GLY A 246 -5.45 17.18 -2.59
N SER A 247 -4.59 17.14 -1.57
CA SER A 247 -4.28 15.92 -0.78
C SER A 247 -5.48 15.24 -0.07
N GLY A 248 -6.62 15.93 0.08
CA GLY A 248 -7.82 15.40 0.72
C GLY A 248 -7.96 15.72 2.22
N LYS A 249 -7.08 16.58 2.77
CA LYS A 249 -7.10 16.98 4.20
C LYS A 249 -8.50 17.36 4.72
N SER A 250 -9.26 18.16 3.95
CA SER A 250 -10.60 18.65 4.31
C SER A 250 -11.68 17.56 4.30
N SER A 251 -11.49 16.49 3.53
CA SER A 251 -12.34 15.29 3.59
C SER A 251 -12.04 14.48 4.85
N LEU A 252 -10.76 14.33 5.20
CA LEU A 252 -10.30 13.63 6.40
C LEU A 252 -10.78 14.33 7.68
N SER A 253 -10.53 15.63 7.82
CA SER A 253 -10.88 16.41 9.01
C SER A 253 -12.39 16.46 9.25
N SER A 254 -13.18 16.61 8.18
CA SER A 254 -14.66 16.53 8.23
C SER A 254 -15.13 15.16 8.72
N ALA A 255 -14.58 14.08 8.15
CA ALA A 255 -14.92 12.71 8.56
C ALA A 255 -14.56 12.45 10.03
N LEU A 256 -13.37 12.85 10.48
CA LEU A 256 -12.94 12.72 11.88
C LEU A 256 -13.83 13.50 12.84
N THR A 257 -14.21 14.74 12.49
CA THR A 257 -15.10 15.57 13.31
C THR A 257 -16.47 14.87 13.49
N GLN A 258 -17.00 14.24 12.43
CA GLN A 258 -18.19 13.39 12.55
C GLN A 258 -17.92 12.16 13.46
N ARG A 259 -16.77 11.50 13.34
CA ARG A 259 -16.43 10.30 14.15
C ARG A 259 -16.24 10.58 15.63
N PHE A 260 -15.62 11.70 16.00
CA PHE A 260 -15.57 12.15 17.39
C PHE A 260 -16.99 12.38 17.92
N LYS A 261 -17.87 13.03 17.14
CA LYS A 261 -19.28 13.24 17.49
C LYS A 261 -20.06 11.92 17.64
N GLU A 262 -19.89 10.95 16.73
CA GLU A 262 -20.46 9.60 16.82
C GLU A 262 -20.05 8.87 18.11
N ARG A 263 -18.85 9.17 18.64
CA ARG A 263 -18.29 8.61 19.88
C ARG A 263 -18.44 9.54 21.11
N ASN A 264 -19.32 10.54 21.04
CA ASN A 264 -19.61 11.51 22.10
C ASN A 264 -18.40 12.34 22.60
N VAL A 265 -17.40 12.56 21.73
CA VAL A 265 -16.26 13.45 21.97
C VAL A 265 -16.51 14.77 21.26
N SER A 266 -16.57 15.89 22.00
CA SER A 266 -16.68 17.22 21.40
C SER A 266 -15.36 17.60 20.72
N CYS A 267 -15.44 18.06 19.47
CA CYS A 267 -14.29 18.27 18.60
C CYS A 267 -14.48 19.55 17.78
N ALA A 268 -13.53 20.48 17.88
CA ALA A 268 -13.47 21.67 17.04
C ALA A 268 -12.56 21.43 15.81
N LEU A 269 -12.84 22.15 14.71
CA LEU A 269 -12.04 22.12 13.48
C LEU A 269 -11.66 23.55 13.07
N ILE A 270 -10.37 23.81 12.93
CA ILE A 270 -9.80 25.09 12.51
C ILE A 270 -9.11 24.94 11.14
N PRO A 271 -9.72 25.42 10.04
CA PRO A 271 -9.06 25.48 8.75
C PRO A 271 -8.16 26.73 8.65
N MET A 272 -6.87 26.51 8.38
CA MET A 272 -5.85 27.53 8.08
C MET A 272 -6.29 28.48 6.95
N ASP A 273 -7.16 28.02 6.05
CA ASP A 273 -7.71 28.81 4.94
C ASP A 273 -8.47 30.06 5.44
N GLY A 274 -8.98 30.09 6.67
CA GLY A 274 -9.57 31.29 7.29
C GLY A 274 -8.58 32.43 7.57
N TYR A 275 -7.27 32.15 7.53
CA TYR A 275 -6.21 33.14 7.75
C TYR A 275 -5.61 33.68 6.45
N HIS A 276 -6.26 33.47 5.30
CA HIS A 276 -5.92 34.22 4.08
C HIS A 276 -6.01 35.74 4.33
N ILE A 277 -5.07 36.53 3.82
CA ILE A 277 -5.19 38.00 3.82
C ILE A 277 -6.42 38.38 2.96
N PRO A 278 -7.40 39.18 3.44
CA PRO A 278 -8.56 39.57 2.63
C PRO A 278 -8.15 40.17 1.28
N LYS A 279 -8.88 39.85 0.20
CA LYS A 279 -8.57 40.28 -1.19
C LYS A 279 -8.38 41.79 -1.32
N ALA A 280 -9.15 42.57 -0.57
CA ALA A 280 -9.08 44.04 -0.55
C ALA A 280 -7.78 44.60 0.06
N MET A 281 -7.01 43.78 0.80
CA MET A 281 -5.72 44.13 1.41
C MET A 281 -4.53 43.37 0.79
N LEU A 282 -4.77 42.55 -0.24
CA LEU A 282 -3.74 41.77 -0.90
C LEU A 282 -3.06 42.61 -2.00
N ASP A 283 -1.72 42.64 -2.00
CA ASP A 283 -0.92 43.25 -3.06
C ASP A 283 -1.32 42.68 -4.45
N PRO A 284 -1.60 43.52 -5.47
CA PRO A 284 -1.82 43.07 -6.85
C PRO A 284 -0.74 42.13 -7.40
N ALA A 285 0.52 42.26 -6.97
CA ALA A 285 1.61 41.34 -7.32
C ALA A 285 1.52 39.99 -6.59
N ALA A 286 0.90 39.93 -5.41
CA ALA A 286 0.65 38.70 -4.65
C ALA A 286 -0.63 37.97 -5.11
N ALA A 287 -1.60 38.68 -5.70
CA ALA A 287 -2.88 38.12 -6.14
C ALA A 287 -2.77 36.90 -7.10
N PRO A 288 -1.87 36.86 -8.12
CA PRO A 288 -1.66 35.67 -8.94
C PRO A 288 -1.23 34.44 -8.12
N ARG A 289 -0.48 34.68 -7.03
CA ARG A 289 0.07 33.68 -6.11
C ARG A 289 -0.84 33.36 -4.90
N ARG A 290 -2.13 33.71 -4.96
CA ARG A 290 -3.13 33.36 -3.93
C ARG A 290 -3.02 31.87 -3.54
N GLY A 291 -2.94 31.61 -2.24
CA GLY A 291 -2.72 30.28 -1.67
C GLY A 291 -1.25 29.95 -1.37
N ALA A 292 -0.28 30.78 -1.78
CA ALA A 292 1.12 30.70 -1.34
C ALA A 292 1.29 31.21 0.12
N PRO A 293 2.35 30.82 0.86
CA PRO A 293 2.48 31.13 2.30
C PRO A 293 2.37 32.62 2.64
N PHE A 294 2.96 33.50 1.83
CA PHE A 294 2.92 34.96 2.03
C PHE A 294 1.55 35.61 1.72
N THR A 295 0.52 34.83 1.36
CA THR A 295 -0.85 35.31 1.14
C THR A 295 -1.79 35.04 2.32
N PHE A 296 -1.23 34.66 3.48
CA PHE A 296 -1.88 34.42 4.76
C PHE A 296 -1.30 35.31 5.85
N ASP A 297 -2.13 35.70 6.83
CA ASP A 297 -1.70 36.32 8.09
C ASP A 297 -1.24 35.21 9.07
N ALA A 298 -0.03 34.71 8.81
CA ALA A 298 0.57 33.62 9.58
C ALA A 298 0.91 34.04 11.02
N ASP A 299 1.25 35.31 11.25
CA ASP A 299 1.47 35.89 12.58
C ASP A 299 0.18 35.94 13.41
N ARG A 300 -0.97 36.24 12.80
CA ARG A 300 -2.28 36.11 13.46
C ARG A 300 -2.61 34.65 13.74
N LEU A 301 -2.40 33.73 12.79
CA LEU A 301 -2.61 32.30 13.01
C LEU A 301 -1.81 31.80 14.23
N CYS A 302 -0.52 32.14 14.32
CA CYS A 302 0.32 31.75 15.45
C CYS A 302 -0.16 32.34 16.79
N ARG A 303 -0.61 33.61 16.79
CA ARG A 303 -1.16 34.27 17.99
C ARG A 303 -2.50 33.71 18.43
N ASP A 304 -3.47 33.58 17.52
CA ASP A 304 -4.81 33.09 17.85
C ASP A 304 -4.77 31.62 18.31
N LEU A 305 -4.02 30.74 17.63
CA LEU A 305 -3.88 29.34 18.09
C LEU A 305 -3.15 29.21 19.43
N ARG A 306 -2.14 30.06 19.69
CA ARG A 306 -1.43 30.10 20.99
C ARG A 306 -2.38 30.52 22.11
N ARG A 307 -3.10 31.65 21.95
CA ARG A 307 -4.10 32.13 22.90
C ARG A 307 -5.16 31.06 23.18
N ILE A 308 -5.76 30.50 22.14
CA ILE A 308 -6.87 29.53 22.29
C ILE A 308 -6.40 28.22 22.93
N ARG A 309 -5.12 27.84 22.81
CA ARG A 309 -4.57 26.68 23.53
C ARG A 309 -4.34 26.95 25.03
N GLU A 310 -4.07 28.19 25.41
CA GLU A 310 -3.89 28.64 26.79
C GLU A 310 -5.24 28.89 27.48
N GLU A 311 -6.15 29.62 26.82
CA GLU A 311 -7.50 29.97 27.30
C GLU A 311 -8.51 28.81 27.14
N ARG A 312 -8.20 27.81 26.28
CA ARG A 312 -9.05 26.66 25.89
C ARG A 312 -10.34 26.99 25.13
N GLU A 313 -10.58 28.27 24.84
CA GLU A 313 -11.70 28.72 24.03
C GLU A 313 -11.32 29.96 23.22
N GLY A 314 -12.20 30.33 22.29
CA GLY A 314 -12.08 31.54 21.51
C GLY A 314 -12.48 31.34 20.06
N LYS A 315 -12.60 32.46 19.35
CA LYS A 315 -13.01 32.48 17.95
C LYS A 315 -11.84 32.58 16.99
N VAL A 316 -12.05 32.06 15.79
CA VAL A 316 -11.12 32.12 14.66
C VAL A 316 -11.89 32.45 13.38
N PRO A 317 -11.27 33.13 12.40
CA PRO A 317 -11.89 33.30 11.11
C PRO A 317 -12.05 31.96 10.39
N GLY A 318 -13.14 31.81 9.64
CA GLY A 318 -13.33 30.74 8.67
C GLY A 318 -13.15 31.27 7.24
N PHE A 319 -13.53 30.50 6.22
CA PHE A 319 -13.33 30.86 4.82
C PHE A 319 -14.55 30.54 3.97
N ASP A 320 -15.03 31.52 3.21
CA ASP A 320 -16.08 31.31 2.22
C ASP A 320 -15.42 30.93 0.88
N HIS A 321 -15.65 29.69 0.42
CA HIS A 321 -15.08 29.20 -0.85
C HIS A 321 -15.80 29.73 -2.10
N ALA A 322 -17.01 30.28 -2.00
CA ALA A 322 -17.73 30.90 -3.12
C ALA A 322 -17.29 32.36 -3.31
N VAL A 323 -17.09 33.11 -2.23
CA VAL A 323 -16.50 34.46 -2.25
C VAL A 323 -14.98 34.39 -2.43
N GLY A 324 -14.33 33.35 -1.91
CA GLY A 324 -12.88 33.12 -1.94
C GLY A 324 -12.10 34.05 -1.00
N ASP A 325 -12.68 34.40 0.15
CA ASP A 325 -12.10 35.29 1.16
C ASP A 325 -12.51 34.84 2.59
N PRO A 326 -11.78 35.29 3.65
CA PRO A 326 -12.05 34.87 5.01
C PRO A 326 -13.31 35.53 5.58
N VAL A 327 -13.90 34.89 6.60
CA VAL A 327 -15.05 35.39 7.36
C VAL A 327 -14.68 35.45 8.83
N GLU A 328 -14.60 36.66 9.38
CA GLU A 328 -14.27 36.89 10.79
C GLU A 328 -15.27 36.23 11.74
N ASP A 329 -14.78 35.77 12.90
CA ASP A 329 -15.59 35.18 13.99
C ASP A 329 -16.48 33.97 13.60
N GLN A 330 -16.28 33.38 12.41
CA GLN A 330 -17.14 32.32 11.86
C GLN A 330 -17.05 30.99 12.63
N LEU A 331 -15.92 30.71 13.26
CA LEU A 331 -15.63 29.44 13.92
C LEU A 331 -15.21 29.67 15.38
N GLU A 332 -15.53 28.71 16.25
CA GLU A 332 -15.45 28.85 17.70
C GLU A 332 -14.94 27.54 18.34
N VAL A 333 -13.87 27.63 19.12
CA VAL A 333 -13.39 26.56 20.02
C VAL A 333 -13.95 26.82 21.41
N LYS A 334 -14.41 25.77 22.10
CA LYS A 334 -15.04 25.87 23.42
C LYS A 334 -14.24 25.12 24.47
N GLN A 335 -14.33 25.55 25.74
CA GLN A 335 -13.70 24.81 26.84
C GLN A 335 -14.17 23.34 26.95
N THR A 336 -15.36 23.04 26.42
CA THR A 336 -15.97 21.70 26.31
C THR A 336 -15.37 20.83 25.23
N ASP A 337 -14.74 21.42 24.19
CA ASP A 337 -14.09 20.66 23.14
C ASP A 337 -12.89 19.92 23.70
N ARG A 338 -12.89 18.61 23.47
CA ARG A 338 -11.88 17.68 23.98
C ARG A 338 -10.75 17.49 22.97
N VAL A 339 -11.05 17.67 21.70
CA VAL A 339 -10.13 17.59 20.57
C VAL A 339 -10.21 18.89 19.77
N VAL A 340 -9.08 19.39 19.30
CA VAL A 340 -8.99 20.51 18.36
C VAL A 340 -8.18 20.03 17.16
N LEU A 341 -8.85 19.84 16.02
CA LEU A 341 -8.20 19.55 14.74
C LEU A 341 -7.85 20.88 14.07
N VAL A 342 -6.60 21.06 13.66
CA VAL A 342 -6.15 22.18 12.84
C VAL A 342 -5.74 21.63 11.48
N GLU A 343 -6.32 22.11 10.38
CA GLU A 343 -5.92 21.67 9.05
C GLU A 343 -5.35 22.80 8.20
N GLY A 344 -4.37 22.50 7.35
CA GLY A 344 -3.71 23.53 6.57
C GLY A 344 -2.63 23.00 5.65
N ASN A 345 -2.22 23.81 4.69
CA ASN A 345 -1.11 23.43 3.80
C ASN A 345 0.24 23.57 4.54
N TYR A 346 0.39 24.61 5.38
CA TYR A 346 1.68 25.07 5.89
C TYR A 346 1.91 24.85 7.38
N LEU A 347 1.07 24.05 8.06
CA LEU A 347 1.18 23.79 9.52
C LEU A 347 2.50 23.15 9.95
N LEU A 348 3.21 22.51 9.02
CA LEU A 348 4.52 21.89 9.21
C LEU A 348 5.63 22.57 8.37
N LEU A 349 5.40 23.78 7.86
CA LEU A 349 6.41 24.52 7.09
C LEU A 349 7.58 24.97 7.99
N GLU A 350 8.81 24.96 7.47
CA GLU A 350 10.02 25.30 8.24
C GLU A 350 10.54 26.72 7.96
N GLN A 351 9.62 27.65 7.74
CA GLN A 351 9.86 29.07 7.51
C GLN A 351 9.14 29.88 8.60
N GLU A 352 9.69 31.03 9.02
CA GLU A 352 8.99 31.86 10.01
C GLU A 352 7.80 32.60 9.37
N PRO A 353 6.71 32.87 10.12
CA PRO A 353 6.44 32.43 11.49
C PRO A 353 5.88 30.99 11.56
N TRP A 354 5.59 30.35 10.41
CA TRP A 354 5.01 28.99 10.35
C TRP A 354 5.77 27.92 11.14
N ARG A 355 7.09 28.07 11.34
CA ARG A 355 7.89 27.15 12.17
C ARG A 355 7.45 27.18 13.63
N GLU A 356 7.06 28.33 14.18
CA GLU A 356 6.51 28.44 15.54
C GLU A 356 5.34 27.49 15.73
N LEU A 357 4.53 27.29 14.66
CA LEU A 357 3.34 26.48 14.71
C LEU A 357 3.67 25.14 15.33
N ARG A 358 4.63 24.32 14.87
CA ARG A 358 4.83 22.88 15.22
C ARG A 358 4.66 22.49 16.71
N SER A 359 4.83 23.43 17.64
CA SER A 359 4.43 23.29 19.04
C SER A 359 2.91 23.12 19.29
N LEU A 360 2.03 23.53 18.36
CA LEU A 360 0.54 23.49 18.30
C LEU A 360 -0.01 22.34 17.19
N PHE A 361 0.28 21.36 18.18
CA PHE A 361 -0.41 20.08 18.50
C PHE A 361 0.24 19.26 19.60
N ASP A 362 -0.42 18.16 19.90
CA ASP A 362 0.01 17.02 20.68
C ASP A 362 0.31 15.81 19.77
N ASP A 363 -0.01 15.89 18.47
CA ASP A 363 0.26 14.91 17.42
C ASP A 363 0.20 15.61 16.03
N THR A 364 1.00 15.19 15.05
CA THR A 364 1.08 15.85 13.74
C THR A 364 1.01 14.88 12.58
N TRP A 365 0.03 15.08 11.69
CA TRP A 365 -0.25 14.19 10.59
C TRP A 365 -0.02 14.90 9.24
N PHE A 366 0.45 14.16 8.24
CA PHE A 366 0.66 14.68 6.88
C PHE A 366 -0.01 13.80 5.83
N MET A 367 -0.81 14.41 4.95
CA MET A 367 -1.46 13.74 3.82
C MET A 367 -0.49 13.62 2.63
N GLU A 368 0.06 12.43 2.42
CA GLU A 368 0.91 12.11 1.26
C GLU A 368 0.04 11.75 0.04
N CYS A 369 0.42 12.24 -1.15
CA CYS A 369 -0.24 12.00 -2.43
C CYS A 369 0.73 12.42 -3.56
N GLU A 370 0.70 11.74 -4.70
CA GLU A 370 1.65 11.98 -5.80
C GLU A 370 1.34 13.29 -6.54
N ASP A 371 2.38 14.00 -7.00
CA ASP A 371 2.23 15.30 -7.68
C ASP A 371 1.30 15.24 -8.90
N GLU A 372 1.33 14.14 -9.67
CA GLU A 372 0.44 13.88 -10.81
C GLU A 372 -1.04 13.83 -10.40
N GLU A 373 -1.32 13.21 -9.25
CA GLU A 373 -2.68 13.06 -8.72
C GLU A 373 -3.16 14.34 -8.05
N LEU A 374 -2.29 15.01 -7.27
CA LEU A 374 -2.54 16.34 -6.72
C LEU A 374 -2.91 17.33 -7.83
N ARG A 375 -2.15 17.34 -8.92
CA ARG A 375 -2.43 18.15 -10.12
C ARG A 375 -3.81 17.83 -10.68
N ALA A 376 -4.09 16.57 -11.01
CA ALA A 376 -5.37 16.16 -11.60
C ALA A 376 -6.58 16.55 -10.72
N ARG A 377 -6.47 16.32 -9.40
CA ARG A 377 -7.49 16.70 -8.41
C ARG A 377 -7.72 18.21 -8.37
N VAL A 378 -6.65 19.00 -8.31
CA VAL A 378 -6.74 20.46 -8.21
C VAL A 378 -7.23 21.07 -9.53
N VAL A 379 -6.82 20.57 -10.69
CA VAL A 379 -7.37 20.97 -12.00
C VAL A 379 -8.86 20.67 -12.06
N GLN A 380 -9.29 19.43 -11.79
CA GLN A 380 -10.71 19.05 -11.85
C GLN A 380 -11.57 19.89 -10.89
N ARG A 381 -11.08 20.16 -9.67
CA ARG A 381 -11.77 21.01 -8.69
C ARG A 381 -11.85 22.46 -9.16
N ASN A 382 -10.73 23.04 -9.60
CA ASN A 382 -10.63 24.46 -9.93
C ASN A 382 -11.38 24.78 -11.23
N ALA A 383 -11.36 23.91 -12.25
CA ALA A 383 -12.10 24.09 -13.50
C ALA A 383 -13.62 24.19 -13.22
N ARG A 384 -14.15 23.28 -12.40
CA ARG A 384 -15.55 23.30 -11.93
C ARG A 384 -15.89 24.55 -11.11
N ALA A 385 -14.97 25.03 -10.27
CA ALA A 385 -15.20 26.19 -9.41
C ALA A 385 -15.09 27.54 -10.16
N TRP A 386 -14.28 27.61 -11.22
CA TRP A 386 -14.02 28.86 -11.97
C TRP A 386 -14.78 28.95 -13.29
N GLY A 387 -15.36 27.84 -13.78
CA GLY A 387 -16.00 27.77 -15.10
C GLY A 387 -15.00 27.95 -16.25
N TRP A 388 -13.74 27.55 -16.04
CA TRP A 388 -12.66 27.67 -17.02
C TRP A 388 -12.47 26.35 -17.77
N ASP A 389 -11.90 26.44 -18.97
CA ASP A 389 -11.38 25.31 -19.73
C ASP A 389 -10.23 24.59 -19.00
N GLU A 390 -9.98 23.35 -19.37
CA GLU A 390 -9.03 22.49 -18.67
C GLU A 390 -7.58 22.94 -18.87
N ASP A 391 -7.19 23.37 -20.08
CA ASP A 391 -5.84 23.85 -20.40
C ASP A 391 -5.47 25.13 -19.61
N ARG A 392 -6.36 26.13 -19.60
CA ARG A 392 -6.19 27.37 -18.82
C ARG A 392 -6.16 27.08 -17.33
N THR A 393 -6.99 26.15 -16.86
CA THR A 393 -6.99 25.73 -15.45
C THR A 393 -5.67 25.04 -15.11
N ALA A 394 -5.21 24.10 -15.92
CA ALA A 394 -3.95 23.38 -15.78
C ALA A 394 -2.76 24.36 -15.71
N ALA A 395 -2.65 25.29 -16.66
CA ALA A 395 -1.59 26.30 -16.65
C ALA A 395 -1.59 27.16 -15.37
N ARG A 396 -2.77 27.49 -14.81
CA ARG A 396 -2.90 28.22 -13.53
C ARG A 396 -2.69 27.34 -12.30
N VAL A 397 -2.88 26.02 -12.39
CA VAL A 397 -2.56 25.07 -11.31
C VAL A 397 -1.06 24.81 -11.25
N ASP A 398 -0.43 24.55 -12.39
CA ASP A 398 1.00 24.27 -12.50
C ASP A 398 1.86 25.48 -12.03
N SER A 399 1.48 26.70 -12.43
CA SER A 399 2.22 27.93 -12.08
C SER A 399 2.03 28.43 -10.63
N ASN A 400 1.13 27.84 -9.85
CA ASN A 400 0.87 28.26 -8.46
C ASN A 400 0.64 27.09 -7.51
N ASP A 401 -0.45 26.36 -7.68
CA ASP A 401 -0.94 25.35 -6.75
C ASP A 401 0.05 24.16 -6.66
N MET A 402 0.70 23.78 -7.76
CA MET A 402 1.77 22.75 -7.75
C MET A 402 3.09 23.26 -7.16
N VAL A 403 3.46 24.52 -7.38
CA VAL A 403 4.61 25.14 -6.70
C VAL A 403 4.38 25.18 -5.17
N ASN A 404 3.15 25.46 -4.76
CA ASN A 404 2.75 25.38 -3.35
C ASN A 404 2.73 23.93 -2.85
N ALA A 405 2.28 22.96 -3.66
CA ALA A 405 2.31 21.54 -3.32
C ALA A 405 3.73 21.05 -3.06
N GLN A 406 4.68 21.33 -3.95
CA GLN A 406 6.09 20.93 -3.83
C GLN A 406 6.78 21.49 -2.58
N LEU A 407 6.46 22.74 -2.20
CA LEU A 407 6.94 23.32 -0.94
C LEU A 407 6.40 22.55 0.29
N VAL A 408 5.16 22.07 0.23
CA VAL A 408 4.53 21.31 1.31
C VAL A 408 4.99 19.85 1.33
N GLN A 409 5.18 19.21 0.17
CA GLN A 409 5.78 17.86 0.01
C GLN A 409 7.10 17.77 0.80
N GLY A 410 7.97 18.79 0.69
CA GLY A 410 9.24 18.86 1.42
C GLY A 410 9.13 18.90 2.95
N CYS A 411 7.93 19.09 3.52
CA CYS A 411 7.68 19.15 4.95
C CYS A 411 7.17 17.83 5.55
N ARG A 412 6.89 16.82 4.72
CA ARG A 412 6.25 15.54 5.12
C ARG A 412 6.94 14.80 6.26
N ASP A 413 8.27 14.92 6.35
CA ASP A 413 9.09 14.17 7.31
C ASP A 413 9.14 14.84 8.71
N ARG A 414 8.39 15.94 8.91
CA ARG A 414 8.17 16.62 10.21
C ARG A 414 6.90 16.13 10.95
N ALA A 415 6.19 15.16 10.38
CA ALA A 415 4.96 14.58 10.92
C ALA A 415 5.21 13.31 11.75
N GLU A 416 4.43 13.13 12.82
CA GLU A 416 4.38 11.91 13.65
C GLU A 416 3.48 10.81 13.05
N LEU A 417 2.76 11.11 11.97
CA LEU A 417 1.99 10.16 11.18
C LEU A 417 1.91 10.61 9.72
N LYS A 418 2.05 9.66 8.80
CA LYS A 418 1.91 9.88 7.36
C LYS A 418 0.71 9.10 6.84
N LEU A 419 -0.16 9.78 6.10
CA LEU A 419 -1.45 9.30 5.66
C LEU A 419 -1.52 9.40 4.13
N VAL A 420 -1.39 8.28 3.43
CA VAL A 420 -1.55 8.30 1.97
C VAL A 420 -3.02 8.50 1.62
N SER A 421 -3.31 9.46 0.74
CA SER A 421 -4.65 9.69 0.21
C SER A 421 -5.10 8.48 -0.64
N PRO A 422 -6.35 7.99 -0.53
CA PRO A 422 -6.89 7.03 -1.51
C PRO A 422 -6.74 7.60 -2.91
N ARG A 423 -6.16 6.83 -3.85
CA ARG A 423 -6.05 7.28 -5.25
C ARG A 423 -7.43 7.60 -5.78
N LEU A 424 -7.64 8.85 -6.17
CA LEU A 424 -8.83 9.26 -6.87
C LEU A 424 -8.74 8.61 -8.25
N LEU A 425 -9.75 7.80 -8.59
CA LEU A 425 -9.84 7.12 -9.88
C LEU A 425 -10.07 8.17 -10.97
N THR A 426 -8.99 8.81 -11.39
CA THR A 426 -8.95 9.64 -12.57
C THR A 426 -9.27 8.75 -13.76
N GLN A 427 -10.47 8.92 -14.31
CA GLN A 427 -10.73 8.54 -15.70
C GLN A 427 -9.56 9.08 -16.53
N ARG A 428 -8.93 8.23 -17.35
CA ARG A 428 -7.91 8.68 -18.30
C ARG A 428 -8.60 9.63 -19.27
N SER A 429 -8.40 10.92 -19.06
CA SER A 429 -9.00 11.99 -19.85
C SER A 429 -8.28 12.14 -21.19
N ASP A 430 -8.42 11.16 -22.07
CA ASP A 430 -8.20 11.39 -23.50
C ASP A 430 -9.03 10.50 -24.44
N LYS A 431 -10.17 11.09 -24.88
CA LYS A 431 -10.91 10.86 -26.13
C LYS A 431 -11.74 9.58 -26.34
N ALA A 432 -12.79 9.80 -27.16
CA ALA A 432 -13.72 8.84 -27.76
C ALA A 432 -14.69 8.11 -26.81
N ALA A 433 -15.67 7.44 -27.43
CA ALA A 433 -16.79 6.80 -26.74
C ALA A 433 -16.42 5.39 -26.25
N ALA A 434 -17.23 4.86 -25.33
CA ALA A 434 -17.09 3.49 -24.85
C ALA A 434 -17.04 2.45 -26.00
N THR A 435 -16.32 1.34 -25.76
CA THR A 435 -16.08 0.16 -26.62
C THR A 435 -14.66 0.03 -27.19
N GLU A 436 -13.81 1.06 -27.16
CA GLU A 436 -12.42 0.93 -27.62
C GLU A 436 -11.50 0.20 -26.63
N VAL A 437 -10.66 -0.69 -27.15
CA VAL A 437 -9.57 -1.35 -26.40
C VAL A 437 -8.46 -0.32 -26.18
N THR A 438 -8.03 -0.15 -24.93
CA THR A 438 -6.90 0.72 -24.59
C THR A 438 -5.63 0.18 -25.25
N ALA A 439 -5.01 0.99 -26.12
CA ALA A 439 -3.93 0.53 -26.99
C ALA A 439 -2.69 0.07 -26.20
N VAL A 440 -2.52 -1.26 -26.07
CA VAL A 440 -1.37 -1.90 -25.44
C VAL A 440 -0.15 -1.76 -26.36
N VAL A 441 0.56 -0.65 -26.27
CA VAL A 441 1.69 -0.19 -27.12
C VAL A 441 2.53 -1.33 -27.73
N GLY A 442 2.34 -1.62 -29.03
CA GLY A 442 3.04 -2.71 -29.74
C GLY A 442 2.22 -4.01 -29.92
N MET A 443 0.97 -4.04 -29.46
CA MET A 443 -0.04 -5.02 -29.87
C MET A 443 -1.05 -4.34 -30.80
N GLU A 444 -1.31 -4.95 -31.95
CA GLU A 444 -2.45 -4.61 -32.83
C GLU A 444 -3.78 -4.92 -32.13
N ARG A 445 -3.82 -6.05 -31.38
CA ARG A 445 -5.02 -6.57 -30.74
C ARG A 445 -4.68 -7.45 -29.54
N VAL A 446 -5.29 -7.19 -28.39
CA VAL A 446 -5.33 -8.13 -27.26
C VAL A 446 -6.34 -9.24 -27.56
N LEU A 447 -5.98 -10.50 -27.31
CA LEU A 447 -6.82 -11.68 -27.53
C LEU A 447 -7.42 -12.21 -26.22
N PHE A 448 -6.61 -12.29 -25.16
CA PHE A 448 -7.05 -12.74 -23.83
C PHE A 448 -6.14 -12.18 -22.72
N VAL A 449 -6.67 -12.19 -21.50
CA VAL A 449 -6.13 -11.50 -20.32
C VAL A 449 -6.22 -12.45 -19.13
N GLU A 450 -5.08 -13.00 -18.69
CA GLU A 450 -5.05 -14.03 -17.65
C GLU A 450 -4.31 -13.56 -16.39
N THR A 451 -4.66 -14.18 -15.27
CA THR A 451 -4.00 -13.94 -13.98
C THR A 451 -3.78 -15.23 -13.22
N GLY A 452 -2.73 -15.27 -12.41
CA GLY A 452 -2.44 -16.40 -11.55
C GLY A 452 -1.59 -15.99 -10.36
N PHE A 453 -1.55 -16.85 -9.33
CA PHE A 453 -0.75 -16.64 -8.13
C PHE A 453 0.21 -17.79 -7.89
N GLY A 454 1.28 -17.51 -7.15
CA GLY A 454 2.30 -18.50 -6.82
C GLY A 454 2.96 -18.17 -5.50
N ALA A 455 2.77 -19.05 -4.52
CA ALA A 455 3.44 -18.94 -3.23
C ALA A 455 4.75 -19.76 -3.20
N ASP A 456 5.74 -19.29 -2.45
CA ASP A 456 6.79 -20.12 -1.88
C ASP A 456 6.81 -20.00 -0.35
N GLN A 457 6.61 -21.15 0.30
CA GLN A 457 6.43 -21.26 1.75
C GLN A 457 7.71 -21.67 2.49
N LYS A 458 8.78 -22.04 1.77
CA LYS A 458 9.93 -22.79 2.33
C LYS A 458 11.32 -22.37 1.84
N GLY A 459 11.46 -21.47 0.87
CA GLY A 459 12.77 -20.97 0.39
C GLY A 459 12.89 -19.45 0.34
N VAL A 460 11.76 -18.73 0.36
CA VAL A 460 11.65 -17.29 0.05
C VAL A 460 12.15 -17.00 -1.38
N ASP A 461 11.96 -17.96 -2.28
CA ASP A 461 12.40 -17.91 -3.67
C ASP A 461 11.38 -17.17 -4.54
N VAL A 462 11.67 -15.91 -4.85
CA VAL A 462 10.77 -15.02 -5.61
C VAL A 462 10.62 -15.45 -7.07
N THR A 463 11.65 -16.06 -7.66
CA THR A 463 11.62 -16.57 -9.04
C THR A 463 10.70 -17.79 -9.13
N LYS A 464 10.81 -18.73 -8.19
CA LYS A 464 9.91 -19.88 -8.07
C LYS A 464 8.47 -19.48 -7.77
N ALA A 465 8.25 -18.45 -6.95
CA ALA A 465 6.93 -17.87 -6.74
C ALA A 465 6.36 -17.28 -8.05
N ALA A 466 7.15 -16.48 -8.78
CA ALA A 466 6.78 -15.89 -10.07
C ALA A 466 6.46 -16.95 -11.14
N LEU A 467 7.30 -17.99 -11.27
CA LEU A 467 7.09 -19.10 -12.21
C LEU A 467 5.83 -19.91 -11.90
N ARG A 468 5.49 -20.08 -10.62
CA ARG A 468 4.21 -20.68 -10.19
C ARG A 468 3.02 -19.81 -10.59
N ALA A 469 3.11 -18.49 -10.40
CA ALA A 469 2.07 -17.55 -10.81
C ALA A 469 1.86 -17.52 -12.32
N CYS A 470 2.95 -17.49 -13.10
CA CYS A 470 2.91 -17.51 -14.57
C CYS A 470 2.29 -18.80 -15.09
N ARG A 471 2.65 -19.96 -14.51
CA ARG A 471 2.02 -21.25 -14.82
C ARG A 471 0.53 -21.27 -14.48
N ASN A 472 0.16 -20.82 -13.27
CA ASN A 472 -1.22 -20.82 -12.81
C ASN A 472 -2.16 -20.00 -13.71
N ALA A 473 -1.65 -18.93 -14.33
CA ALA A 473 -2.38 -18.12 -15.32
C ALA A 473 -2.65 -18.84 -16.67
N ILE A 474 -1.91 -19.89 -17.02
CA ILE A 474 -2.01 -20.54 -18.34
C ILE A 474 -2.38 -22.04 -18.30
N GLU A 475 -2.11 -22.73 -17.19
CA GLU A 475 -2.22 -24.20 -17.08
C GLU A 475 -3.67 -24.73 -17.17
N PHE A 476 -4.67 -23.88 -16.93
CA PHE A 476 -6.10 -24.21 -17.00
C PHE A 476 -6.81 -23.70 -18.26
N ASN A 477 -6.11 -22.95 -19.12
CA ASN A 477 -6.73 -22.24 -20.24
C ASN A 477 -6.58 -22.98 -21.57
N SER A 478 -7.72 -23.21 -22.24
CA SER A 478 -7.78 -23.81 -23.57
C SER A 478 -8.27 -22.77 -24.57
N VAL A 479 -7.38 -22.32 -25.46
CA VAL A 479 -7.65 -21.26 -26.44
C VAL A 479 -7.37 -21.78 -27.87
N PRO A 480 -8.29 -22.56 -28.48
CA PRO A 480 -8.03 -23.23 -29.76
C PRO A 480 -7.74 -22.29 -30.93
N CYS A 481 -8.33 -21.09 -30.92
CA CYS A 481 -8.24 -20.10 -31.98
C CYS A 481 -6.85 -19.45 -32.13
N ILE A 482 -5.90 -19.64 -31.21
CA ILE A 482 -4.51 -19.17 -31.39
C ILE A 482 -3.90 -19.70 -32.71
N ARG A 483 -4.31 -20.90 -33.12
CA ARG A 483 -3.89 -21.53 -34.40
C ARG A 483 -4.33 -20.76 -35.64
N GLU A 484 -5.38 -19.94 -35.56
CA GLU A 484 -5.90 -19.15 -36.67
C GLU A 484 -5.10 -17.85 -36.90
N PHE A 485 -4.43 -17.34 -35.86
CA PHE A 485 -3.63 -16.11 -35.91
C PHE A 485 -2.13 -16.34 -36.10
N GLY A 486 -1.64 -17.54 -35.74
CA GLY A 486 -0.24 -17.97 -35.90
C GLY A 486 0.67 -17.55 -34.74
N TYR A 487 1.47 -18.50 -34.24
CA TYR A 487 2.33 -18.28 -33.07
C TYR A 487 3.43 -17.24 -33.31
N ASP A 488 3.90 -17.05 -34.55
CA ASP A 488 4.98 -16.11 -34.88
C ASP A 488 4.54 -14.63 -34.75
N ARG A 489 3.23 -14.34 -34.88
CA ARG A 489 2.65 -13.02 -34.61
C ARG A 489 2.28 -12.80 -33.15
N MET A 490 2.32 -13.83 -32.31
CA MET A 490 1.84 -13.76 -30.93
C MET A 490 2.84 -13.02 -30.04
N LEU A 491 2.39 -11.93 -29.43
CA LEU A 491 3.11 -11.22 -28.37
C LEU A 491 2.52 -11.63 -27.03
N VAL A 492 3.37 -12.08 -26.10
CA VAL A 492 3.01 -12.44 -24.73
C VAL A 492 3.64 -11.42 -23.79
N ARG A 493 2.81 -10.66 -23.08
CA ARG A 493 3.26 -9.69 -22.07
C ARG A 493 2.94 -10.18 -20.67
N VAL A 494 3.99 -10.47 -19.92
CA VAL A 494 3.93 -10.94 -18.54
C VAL A 494 4.28 -9.77 -17.64
N THR A 495 3.39 -9.40 -16.72
CA THR A 495 3.73 -8.50 -15.62
C THR A 495 3.63 -9.28 -14.31
N VAL A 496 4.75 -9.45 -13.60
CA VAL A 496 4.76 -10.11 -12.29
C VAL A 496 4.83 -9.06 -11.18
N ALA A 497 3.87 -9.13 -10.26
CA ALA A 497 3.86 -8.36 -9.04
C ALA A 497 4.47 -9.19 -7.90
N VAL A 498 5.52 -8.66 -7.28
CA VAL A 498 6.25 -9.27 -6.15
C VAL A 498 6.57 -8.20 -5.10
N PRO A 499 6.88 -8.56 -3.84
CA PRO A 499 7.23 -7.58 -2.82
C PRO A 499 8.37 -6.68 -3.27
N GLU A 500 8.20 -5.37 -3.15
CA GLU A 500 9.05 -4.33 -3.77
C GLU A 500 10.55 -4.46 -3.44
N ARG A 501 10.88 -4.96 -2.26
CA ARG A 501 12.26 -5.24 -1.82
C ARG A 501 12.95 -6.42 -2.53
N LEU A 502 12.23 -7.20 -3.35
CA LEU A 502 12.70 -8.42 -4.04
C LEU A 502 12.67 -8.28 -5.57
N LEU A 503 12.41 -7.09 -6.12
CA LEU A 503 12.25 -6.87 -7.57
C LEU A 503 13.49 -7.27 -8.37
N GLU A 504 14.68 -7.02 -7.82
CA GLU A 504 15.98 -7.33 -8.44
C GLU A 504 16.38 -8.81 -8.27
N GLU A 505 15.67 -9.60 -7.46
CA GLU A 505 15.92 -11.03 -7.22
C GLU A 505 15.13 -11.96 -8.17
N VAL A 506 14.32 -11.40 -9.09
CA VAL A 506 13.50 -12.14 -10.04
C VAL A 506 14.28 -12.47 -11.32
N ASP A 507 14.43 -13.75 -11.65
CA ASP A 507 14.98 -14.20 -12.93
C ASP A 507 13.93 -14.02 -14.05
N VAL A 508 14.07 -12.88 -14.73
CA VAL A 508 13.25 -12.47 -15.88
C VAL A 508 13.41 -13.43 -17.07
N GLU A 509 14.58 -14.05 -17.26
CA GLU A 509 14.82 -14.97 -18.38
C GLU A 509 14.21 -16.35 -18.12
N ALA A 510 14.26 -16.85 -16.88
CA ALA A 510 13.53 -18.05 -16.49
C ALA A 510 12.01 -17.87 -16.70
N ILE A 511 11.47 -16.70 -16.39
CA ILE A 511 10.05 -16.38 -16.66
C ILE A 511 9.78 -16.41 -18.17
N LYS A 512 10.59 -15.76 -19.01
CA LYS A 512 10.44 -15.81 -20.49
C LYS A 512 10.42 -17.25 -20.99
N GLN A 513 11.37 -18.07 -20.53
CA GLN A 513 11.51 -19.49 -20.92
C GLN A 513 10.33 -20.37 -20.49
N SER A 514 9.49 -19.92 -19.55
CA SER A 514 8.30 -20.66 -19.11
C SER A 514 7.11 -20.60 -20.08
N PHE A 515 7.13 -19.69 -21.05
CA PHE A 515 6.10 -19.58 -22.09
C PHE A 515 6.59 -20.23 -23.39
N PRO A 516 5.95 -21.29 -23.91
CA PRO A 516 6.51 -22.11 -24.99
C PRO A 516 6.40 -21.48 -26.39
N HIS A 517 5.62 -20.41 -26.56
CA HIS A 517 5.24 -19.86 -27.86
C HIS A 517 5.14 -18.33 -27.82
N GLY A 518 5.36 -17.68 -28.98
CA GLY A 518 5.28 -16.24 -29.15
C GLY A 518 6.54 -15.49 -28.69
N ARG A 519 6.59 -14.18 -28.98
CA ARG A 519 7.59 -13.26 -28.44
C ARG A 519 7.18 -12.91 -27.01
N VAL A 520 8.07 -13.15 -26.04
CA VAL A 520 7.76 -12.96 -24.61
C VAL A 520 8.45 -11.71 -24.07
N GLU A 521 7.64 -10.75 -23.60
CA GLU A 521 8.08 -9.53 -22.91
C GLU A 521 7.67 -9.62 -21.44
N VAL A 522 8.62 -9.40 -20.53
CA VAL A 522 8.41 -9.60 -19.09
C VAL A 522 8.78 -8.32 -18.34
N GLN A 523 7.88 -7.88 -17.47
CA GLN A 523 8.08 -6.77 -16.52
C GLN A 523 7.86 -7.27 -15.10
N VAL A 524 8.63 -6.76 -14.14
CA VAL A 524 8.47 -7.01 -12.71
C VAL A 524 8.09 -5.69 -12.03
N LYS A 525 7.19 -5.71 -11.05
CA LYS A 525 6.77 -4.51 -10.28
C LYS A 525 6.37 -4.84 -8.84
N GLY A 526 6.27 -3.80 -8.00
CA GLY A 526 5.81 -3.93 -6.62
C GLY A 526 4.38 -4.49 -6.50
N GLY A 527 4.19 -5.35 -5.49
CA GLY A 527 2.91 -5.99 -5.16
C GLY A 527 3.15 -7.35 -4.48
N GLY A 528 2.41 -8.37 -4.89
CA GLY A 528 2.53 -9.73 -4.35
C GLY A 528 2.13 -9.82 -2.87
N GLY A 529 2.80 -10.67 -2.11
CA GLY A 529 2.56 -10.81 -0.67
C GLY A 529 3.81 -11.27 0.07
N TYR A 530 3.98 -10.76 1.29
CA TYR A 530 5.09 -11.12 2.19
C TYR A 530 4.54 -11.24 3.61
N PHE A 531 4.37 -12.48 4.08
CA PHE A 531 3.60 -12.79 5.30
C PHE A 531 4.43 -13.60 6.29
N ALA A 532 4.24 -13.40 7.59
CA ALA A 532 4.85 -14.26 8.61
C ALA A 532 4.21 -15.65 8.59
N SER A 533 5.00 -16.71 8.36
CA SER A 533 4.51 -18.08 8.27
C SER A 533 4.31 -18.76 9.63
N GLY A 534 4.72 -18.15 10.74
CA GLY A 534 4.53 -18.66 12.12
C GLY A 534 5.19 -20.02 12.47
N ILE A 535 5.64 -20.77 11.47
CA ILE A 535 6.16 -22.13 11.55
C ILE A 535 7.66 -22.05 11.38
N ARG A 536 8.41 -22.28 12.47
CA ARG A 536 9.88 -22.28 12.44
C ARG A 536 10.38 -23.49 11.64
N GLY A 537 10.95 -23.25 10.46
CA GLY A 537 11.65 -24.25 9.66
C GLY A 537 13.10 -23.85 9.37
N GLU A 538 13.95 -24.84 9.09
CA GLU A 538 15.31 -24.65 8.56
C GLU A 538 15.41 -25.33 7.19
N VAL A 539 15.92 -24.59 6.20
CA VAL A 539 16.23 -25.13 4.87
C VAL A 539 17.65 -24.73 4.51
N GLY A 540 18.56 -25.70 4.56
CA GLY A 540 19.99 -25.44 4.57
C GLY A 540 20.38 -24.65 5.83
N GLN A 541 21.04 -23.51 5.65
CA GLN A 541 21.42 -22.60 6.76
C GLN A 541 20.43 -21.42 6.96
N ARG A 542 19.31 -21.39 6.23
CA ARG A 542 18.31 -20.31 6.37
C ARG A 542 17.19 -20.73 7.31
N ARG A 543 16.93 -19.92 8.35
CA ARG A 543 15.63 -19.90 9.03
C ARG A 543 14.57 -19.45 8.02
N VAL A 544 13.41 -20.10 8.05
CA VAL A 544 12.25 -19.73 7.26
C VAL A 544 11.06 -19.57 8.19
N ASP A 545 10.62 -18.32 8.36
CA ASP A 545 9.52 -17.85 9.19
C ASP A 545 8.54 -16.97 8.38
N THR A 546 8.68 -16.99 7.06
CA THR A 546 8.01 -16.12 6.10
C THR A 546 7.46 -16.94 4.92
N MET A 547 6.23 -16.64 4.49
CA MET A 547 5.68 -17.03 3.20
C MET A 547 5.74 -15.87 2.19
N LEU A 548 6.23 -16.17 1.00
CA LEU A 548 6.32 -15.25 -0.13
C LEU A 548 5.26 -15.57 -1.18
N VAL A 549 4.63 -14.56 -1.78
CA VAL A 549 3.63 -14.74 -2.84
C VAL A 549 3.90 -13.77 -4.00
N ALA A 550 3.86 -14.29 -5.23
CA ALA A 550 3.86 -13.53 -6.46
C ALA A 550 2.48 -13.61 -7.14
N VAL A 551 2.15 -12.59 -7.92
CA VAL A 551 0.96 -12.58 -8.81
C VAL A 551 1.44 -12.28 -10.22
N ALA A 552 1.02 -13.09 -11.18
CA ALA A 552 1.30 -12.87 -12.61
C ALA A 552 0.05 -12.35 -13.32
N HIS A 553 0.28 -11.46 -14.26
CA HIS A 553 -0.69 -11.00 -15.25
C HIS A 553 -0.12 -11.30 -16.63
N VAL A 554 -0.91 -11.94 -17.49
CA VAL A 554 -0.48 -12.38 -18.83
C VAL A 554 -1.46 -11.82 -19.86
N LEU A 555 -1.02 -10.81 -20.59
CA LEU A 555 -1.68 -10.33 -21.81
C LEU A 555 -1.15 -11.12 -23.00
N VAL A 556 -2.05 -11.74 -23.77
CA VAL A 556 -1.68 -12.33 -25.07
C VAL A 556 -2.38 -11.57 -26.17
N GLY A 557 -1.61 -11.16 -27.18
CA GLY A 557 -2.09 -10.37 -28.30
C GLY A 557 -1.31 -10.65 -29.58
N LEU A 558 -1.68 -9.93 -30.64
CA LEU A 558 -0.96 -9.93 -31.91
C LEU A 558 -0.03 -8.72 -31.97
N ALA A 559 1.23 -8.93 -32.36
CA ALA A 559 2.18 -7.85 -32.59
C ALA A 559 1.73 -6.96 -33.76
N SER A 560 1.89 -5.64 -33.56
CA SER A 560 1.68 -4.57 -34.55
C SER A 560 2.81 -4.49 -35.57
#